data_AF-A0A660XRY4-F1
#
_entry.id   AF-A0A660XRY4-F1
#
_cell.length_a   1.000
_cell.length_b   1.000
_cell.length_c   1.000
_cell.angle_alpha   90.00
_cell.angle_beta   90.00
_cell.angle_gamma   90.00
#
_symmetry.space_group_name_H-M   'P 1'
#
loop_
_entity.id
_entity.type
_entity.pdbx_description
1 polymer ?
#
loop_
_entity_poly.entity_id
_entity_poly.type
_entity_poly.pdbx_seq_one_letter_code
_entity_poly.pdbx_strand_id
1 'polypeptide(L)'
;MNKIGVNMKKIDSEILEEFASTLERLSYGGYNDNSFEKYMRVGNPSVVRRIASVMDDIFKRFEVREHHLKYAIEELKATRSEFEKFNMLLDSRVEERTKALEEANTLLESLSTTDSLTGISNRRNFDSLLKREVDRARRYGLNLSCLMFDIDFFKKVNDTYGHLYGDEVLREIGKILRSELRGHDIFARYGGEEFVILLPETDENAAFLVAEKLREVIAKRDVVKDEIKSNVTVSFGIAQYDPSTMTSRNQLVEASDKALYEAKRTGRNKSVIFKSGE
;
A
#
# COMPACT_ATOMS: atom_id res chain seq x y z
N MET A 1 15.83 -25.71 -16.64
CA MET A 1 15.83 -26.64 -17.80
C MET A 1 15.48 -25.79 -19.02
N ASN A 2 16.25 -25.65 -20.10
CA ASN A 2 17.35 -26.42 -20.68
C ASN A 2 18.40 -25.44 -21.23
N LYS A 3 19.67 -25.72 -20.94
CA LYS A 3 20.83 -25.06 -21.57
C LYS A 3 20.92 -25.54 -23.03
N ILE A 4 20.69 -24.66 -23.98
CA ILE A 4 21.16 -24.87 -25.37
C ILE A 4 21.92 -23.60 -25.78
N GLY A 5 23.04 -23.38 -25.11
CA GLY A 5 24.10 -22.55 -25.64
C GLY A 5 24.90 -23.41 -26.61
N VAL A 6 24.48 -23.48 -27.88
CA VAL A 6 25.39 -23.94 -28.92
C VAL A 6 26.40 -22.82 -29.09
N ASN A 7 27.52 -22.95 -28.38
CA ASN A 7 28.67 -22.07 -28.50
C ASN A 7 29.35 -22.35 -29.84
N MET A 8 28.73 -21.86 -30.91
CA MET A 8 29.15 -22.05 -32.31
C MET A 8 30.43 -21.27 -32.66
N LYS A 9 31.01 -20.55 -31.68
CA LYS A 9 32.31 -19.87 -31.77
C LYS A 9 33.52 -20.77 -31.46
N LYS A 10 33.28 -22.04 -31.16
CA LYS A 10 34.31 -23.07 -30.86
C LYS A 10 34.03 -24.38 -31.61
N ILE A 11 33.52 -24.30 -32.84
CA ILE A 11 33.89 -25.34 -33.80
C ILE A 11 35.22 -24.83 -34.33
N ASP A 12 36.24 -25.39 -33.69
CA ASP A 12 37.59 -24.90 -33.47
C ASP A 12 38.24 -24.25 -34.69
N SER A 13 38.76 -23.03 -34.49
CA SER A 13 39.81 -22.50 -35.36
C SER A 13 40.95 -23.50 -35.49
N GLU A 14 41.24 -24.30 -34.45
CA GLU A 14 42.19 -25.42 -34.52
C GLU A 14 41.76 -26.50 -35.51
N ILE A 15 40.48 -26.91 -35.58
CA ILE A 15 40.04 -27.94 -36.55
C ILE A 15 40.07 -27.37 -37.97
N LEU A 16 39.71 -26.10 -38.16
CA LEU A 16 39.80 -25.44 -39.47
C LEU A 16 41.24 -25.17 -39.90
N GLU A 17 42.14 -24.80 -38.98
CA GLU A 17 43.58 -24.64 -39.22
C GLU A 17 44.28 -25.99 -39.44
N GLU A 18 43.89 -27.03 -38.71
CA GLU A 18 44.41 -28.39 -38.88
C GLU A 18 43.97 -28.96 -40.24
N PHE A 19 42.72 -28.71 -40.65
CA PHE A 19 42.21 -29.11 -41.96
C PHE A 19 42.82 -28.29 -43.10
N ALA A 20 42.97 -26.98 -42.93
CA ALA A 20 43.62 -26.10 -43.91
C ALA A 20 45.12 -26.42 -44.07
N SER A 21 45.84 -26.66 -42.97
CA SER A 21 47.27 -27.04 -43.01
C SER A 21 47.48 -28.43 -43.62
N THR A 22 46.52 -29.35 -43.39
CA THR A 22 46.53 -30.68 -44.02
C THR A 22 46.33 -30.57 -45.54
N LEU A 23 45.48 -29.64 -46.00
CA LEU A 23 45.29 -29.37 -47.43
C LEU A 23 46.46 -28.61 -48.07
N GLU A 24 47.07 -27.65 -47.37
CA GLU A 24 48.28 -26.95 -47.84
C GLU A 24 49.45 -27.91 -48.01
N ARG A 25 49.65 -28.82 -47.04
CA ARG A 25 50.66 -29.91 -47.10
C ARG A 25 50.40 -30.93 -48.21
N LEU A 26 49.14 -31.12 -48.60
CA LEU A 26 48.78 -31.95 -49.75
C LEU A 26 49.03 -31.23 -51.09
N SER A 27 49.01 -29.90 -51.11
CA SER A 27 49.23 -29.09 -52.31
C SER A 27 50.72 -28.79 -52.59
N TYR A 28 51.54 -28.65 -51.55
CA TYR A 28 52.99 -28.44 -51.65
C TYR A 28 53.70 -29.72 -51.25
N GLY A 29 54.02 -30.54 -52.26
CA GLY A 29 54.60 -31.88 -52.11
C GLY A 29 55.74 -31.97 -51.09
N GLY A 30 55.53 -32.77 -50.05
CA GLY A 30 56.52 -33.00 -49.01
C GLY A 30 56.02 -33.82 -47.84
N TYR A 31 55.38 -34.97 -48.08
CA TYR A 31 55.14 -35.98 -47.04
C TYR A 31 55.75 -37.32 -47.51
N ASN A 32 56.99 -37.57 -47.09
CA ASN A 32 57.73 -38.82 -47.28
C ASN A 32 57.57 -39.68 -46.02
N ASP A 33 56.42 -40.33 -45.89
CA ASP A 33 56.25 -41.50 -45.03
C ASP A 33 55.40 -42.53 -45.80
N ASN A 34 55.90 -43.76 -45.90
CA ASN A 34 55.40 -44.83 -46.78
C ASN A 34 53.97 -45.31 -46.44
N SER A 35 53.31 -44.67 -45.49
CA SER A 35 51.91 -44.86 -45.11
C SER A 35 50.93 -44.02 -45.96
N PHE A 36 51.39 -42.99 -46.68
CA PHE A 36 50.55 -42.13 -47.55
C PHE A 36 50.43 -42.61 -49.01
N GLU A 37 51.45 -43.32 -49.54
CA GLU A 37 51.44 -43.91 -50.89
C GLU A 37 50.31 -44.95 -51.07
N LYS A 38 49.90 -45.60 -49.96
CA LYS A 38 48.81 -46.59 -49.96
C LYS A 38 47.43 -45.96 -50.22
N TYR A 39 47.23 -44.69 -49.86
CA TYR A 39 45.97 -43.97 -50.07
C TYR A 39 45.97 -43.13 -51.35
N MET A 40 47.13 -42.62 -51.79
CA MET A 40 47.25 -41.84 -53.03
C MET A 40 47.32 -42.68 -54.31
N ARG A 41 47.71 -43.96 -54.27
CA ARG A 41 47.59 -44.85 -55.45
C ARG A 41 46.14 -45.26 -55.77
N VAL A 42 45.15 -44.93 -54.93
CA VAL A 42 43.73 -45.32 -55.12
C VAL A 42 42.75 -44.14 -54.98
N GLY A 43 43.23 -42.91 -54.84
CA GLY A 43 42.38 -41.72 -54.84
C GLY A 43 42.00 -41.30 -56.26
N ASN A 44 40.84 -41.72 -56.77
CA ASN A 44 40.35 -41.27 -58.07
C ASN A 44 40.30 -39.72 -58.10
N PRO A 45 41.02 -39.04 -59.03
CA PRO A 45 41.04 -37.56 -59.12
C PRO A 45 39.66 -36.90 -59.21
N SER A 46 38.67 -37.67 -59.65
CA SER A 46 37.26 -37.26 -59.67
C SER A 46 36.66 -37.15 -58.27
N VAL A 47 37.07 -38.00 -57.33
CA VAL A 47 36.64 -37.98 -55.92
C VAL A 47 37.24 -36.79 -55.19
N VAL A 48 38.53 -36.50 -55.39
CA VAL A 48 39.18 -35.32 -54.78
C VAL A 48 38.55 -34.02 -55.29
N ARG A 49 38.31 -33.89 -56.59
CA ARG A 49 37.59 -32.73 -57.16
C ARG A 49 36.16 -32.60 -56.64
N ARG A 50 35.46 -33.73 -56.44
CA ARG A 50 34.10 -33.74 -55.89
C ARG A 50 34.07 -33.29 -54.43
N ILE A 51 35.05 -33.71 -53.62
CA ILE A 51 35.21 -33.25 -52.24
C ILE A 51 35.51 -31.74 -52.20
N ALA A 52 36.42 -31.25 -53.05
CA ALA A 52 36.74 -29.82 -53.13
C ALA A 52 35.52 -28.98 -53.54
N SER A 53 34.72 -29.44 -54.51
CA SER A 53 33.47 -28.76 -54.92
C SER A 53 32.42 -28.74 -53.81
N VAL A 54 32.26 -29.84 -53.06
CA VAL A 54 31.33 -29.91 -51.92
C VAL A 54 31.79 -28.99 -50.80
N MET A 55 33.09 -28.91 -50.53
CA MET A 55 33.65 -27.97 -49.55
C MET A 55 33.39 -26.51 -49.96
N ASP A 56 33.64 -26.15 -51.22
CA ASP A 56 33.38 -24.80 -51.73
C ASP A 56 31.89 -24.41 -51.59
N ASP A 57 30.99 -25.34 -51.90
CA ASP A 57 29.55 -25.14 -51.69
C ASP A 57 29.16 -25.00 -50.20
N ILE A 58 29.80 -25.76 -49.32
CA ILE A 58 29.59 -25.66 -47.87
C ILE A 58 30.09 -24.31 -47.35
N PHE A 59 31.29 -23.86 -47.75
CA PHE A 59 31.84 -22.56 -47.36
C PHE A 59 30.94 -21.41 -47.81
N LYS A 60 30.47 -21.41 -49.06
CA LYS A 60 29.51 -20.41 -49.56
C LYS A 60 28.22 -20.38 -48.73
N ARG A 61 27.69 -21.54 -48.34
CA ARG A 61 26.49 -21.62 -47.47
C ARG A 61 26.76 -21.12 -46.06
N PHE A 62 27.95 -21.35 -45.50
CA PHE A 62 28.34 -20.83 -44.19
C PHE A 62 28.47 -19.32 -44.20
N GLU A 63 29.10 -18.73 -45.23
CA GLU A 63 29.28 -17.29 -45.38
C GLU A 63 27.94 -16.54 -45.46
N VAL A 64 27.00 -17.07 -46.27
CA VAL A 64 25.63 -16.54 -46.36
C VAL A 64 24.91 -16.60 -45.01
N ARG A 65 25.03 -17.73 -44.29
CA ARG A 65 24.39 -17.89 -42.98
C ARG A 65 25.02 -16.99 -41.91
N GLU A 66 26.33 -16.78 -41.95
CA GLU A 66 27.01 -15.83 -41.07
C GLU A 66 26.49 -14.41 -41.29
N HIS A 67 26.27 -14.02 -42.55
CA HIS A 67 25.71 -12.72 -42.88
C HIS A 67 24.28 -12.55 -42.35
N HIS A 68 23.41 -13.54 -42.54
CA HIS A 68 22.05 -13.53 -41.99
C HIS A 68 22.05 -13.47 -40.46
N LEU A 69 22.96 -14.20 -39.79
CA LEU A 69 23.06 -14.18 -38.34
C LEU A 69 23.51 -12.81 -37.81
N LYS A 70 24.46 -12.15 -38.49
CA LYS A 70 24.86 -10.77 -38.16
C LYS A 70 23.68 -9.81 -38.27
N TYR A 71 22.89 -9.88 -39.34
CA TYR A 71 21.70 -9.04 -39.49
C TYR A 71 20.66 -9.28 -38.41
N ALA A 72 20.31 -10.54 -38.11
CA ALA A 72 19.34 -10.87 -37.07
C ALA A 72 19.77 -10.40 -35.68
N ILE A 73 21.08 -10.44 -35.38
CA ILE A 73 21.61 -9.92 -34.12
C ILE A 73 21.45 -8.39 -34.04
N GLU A 74 21.72 -7.66 -35.12
CA GLU A 74 21.54 -6.20 -35.14
C GLU A 74 20.06 -5.80 -35.00
N GLU A 75 19.15 -6.52 -35.67
CA GLU A 75 17.70 -6.31 -35.54
C GLU A 75 17.20 -6.61 -34.11
N LEU A 76 17.68 -7.68 -33.49
CA LEU A 76 17.38 -8.02 -32.09
C LEU A 76 17.91 -6.96 -31.12
N LYS A 77 19.11 -6.43 -31.36
CA LYS A 77 19.67 -5.33 -30.55
C LYS A 77 18.82 -4.06 -30.68
N ALA A 78 18.42 -3.71 -31.90
CA ALA A 78 17.55 -2.56 -32.14
C ALA A 78 16.21 -2.71 -31.44
N THR A 79 15.53 -3.86 -31.63
CA THR A 79 14.25 -4.18 -30.97
C THR A 79 14.38 -4.16 -29.45
N ARG A 80 15.47 -4.72 -28.90
CA ARG A 80 15.73 -4.69 -27.45
C ARG A 80 15.91 -3.26 -26.95
N SER A 81 16.64 -2.41 -27.68
CA SER A 81 16.82 -1.01 -27.31
C SER A 81 15.50 -0.24 -27.32
N GLU A 82 14.63 -0.50 -28.29
CA GLU A 82 13.28 0.05 -28.32
C GLU A 82 12.43 -0.42 -27.14
N PHE A 83 12.49 -1.71 -26.82
CA PHE A 83 11.78 -2.27 -25.67
C PHE A 83 12.26 -1.69 -24.34
N GLU A 84 13.57 -1.49 -24.18
CA GLU A 84 14.14 -0.83 -23.00
C GLU A 84 13.63 0.62 -22.86
N LYS A 85 13.58 1.38 -23.98
CA LYS A 85 12.99 2.73 -23.98
C LYS A 85 11.50 2.71 -23.62
N PHE A 86 10.76 1.75 -24.15
CA PHE A 86 9.33 1.60 -23.87
C PHE A 86 9.07 1.27 -22.39
N ASN A 87 9.85 0.38 -21.79
CA ASN A 87 9.75 0.07 -20.36
C ASN A 87 10.07 1.29 -19.50
N MET A 88 11.13 2.03 -19.82
CA MET A 88 11.45 3.28 -19.10
C MET A 88 10.30 4.29 -19.15
N LEU A 89 9.65 4.42 -20.32
CA LEU A 89 8.48 5.30 -20.48
C LEU A 89 7.28 4.80 -19.66
N LEU A 90 7.03 3.48 -19.68
CA LEU A 90 5.97 2.88 -18.89
C LEU A 90 6.20 3.09 -17.39
N ASP A 91 7.41 2.83 -16.90
CA ASP A 91 7.77 3.00 -15.49
C ASP A 91 7.56 4.46 -15.06
N SER A 92 8.04 5.41 -15.87
CA SER A 92 7.82 6.84 -15.62
C SER A 92 6.32 7.20 -15.60
N ARG A 93 5.52 6.60 -16.50
CA ARG A 93 4.07 6.86 -16.55
C ARG A 93 3.35 6.25 -15.36
N VAL A 94 3.75 5.08 -14.90
CA VAL A 94 3.22 4.43 -13.70
C VAL A 94 3.53 5.27 -12.47
N GLU A 95 4.75 5.77 -12.35
CA GLU A 95 5.16 6.64 -11.23
C GLU A 95 4.35 7.95 -11.23
N GLU A 96 4.23 8.62 -12.38
CA GLU A 96 3.43 9.84 -12.52
C GLU A 96 1.96 9.61 -12.15
N ARG A 97 1.36 8.51 -12.61
CA ARG A 97 -0.02 8.15 -12.29
C ARG A 97 -0.22 7.82 -10.83
N THR A 98 0.70 7.07 -10.22
CA THR A 98 0.65 6.72 -8.81
C THR A 98 0.69 7.97 -7.95
N LYS A 99 1.62 8.88 -8.24
CA LYS A 99 1.72 10.16 -7.53
C LYS A 99 0.47 11.01 -7.69
N ALA A 100 -0.06 11.16 -8.91
CA ALA A 100 -1.28 11.92 -9.14
C ALA A 100 -2.49 11.32 -8.41
N LEU A 101 -2.55 9.98 -8.30
CA LEU A 101 -3.60 9.29 -7.56
C LEU A 101 -3.49 9.54 -6.05
N GLU A 102 -2.28 9.46 -5.49
CA GLU A 102 -2.01 9.78 -4.08
C GLU A 102 -2.38 11.23 -3.73
N GLU A 103 -2.01 12.18 -4.59
CA GLU A 103 -2.36 13.60 -4.43
C GLU A 103 -3.87 13.82 -4.50
N ALA A 104 -4.55 13.22 -5.48
CA ALA A 104 -6.00 13.30 -5.61
C ALA A 104 -6.72 12.66 -4.41
N ASN A 105 -6.22 11.51 -3.93
CA ASN A 105 -6.80 10.83 -2.78
C ASN A 105 -6.61 11.65 -1.50
N THR A 106 -5.42 12.23 -1.30
CA THR A 106 -5.15 13.16 -0.19
C THR A 106 -6.08 14.36 -0.24
N LEU A 107 -6.32 14.92 -1.42
CA LEU A 107 -7.25 16.03 -1.62
C LEU A 107 -8.69 15.61 -1.31
N LEU A 108 -9.14 14.45 -1.78
CA LEU A 108 -10.47 13.93 -1.47
C LEU A 108 -10.66 13.64 0.03
N GLU A 109 -9.67 13.04 0.67
CA GLU A 109 -9.64 12.87 2.13
C GLU A 109 -9.66 14.22 2.86
N SER A 110 -9.02 15.26 2.28
CA SER A 110 -9.06 16.62 2.81
C SER A 110 -10.46 17.25 2.75
N LEU A 111 -11.25 16.88 1.73
CA LEU A 111 -12.61 17.35 1.50
C LEU A 111 -13.66 16.51 2.22
N SER A 112 -13.31 15.28 2.62
CA SER A 112 -14.23 14.42 3.35
C SER A 112 -14.56 15.02 4.72
N THR A 113 -15.85 15.03 5.04
CA THR A 113 -16.37 15.44 6.35
C THR A 113 -16.65 14.25 7.26
N THR A 114 -16.54 13.03 6.74
CA THR A 114 -16.86 11.78 7.44
C THR A 114 -15.64 10.90 7.65
N ASP A 115 -15.64 10.12 8.73
CA ASP A 115 -14.70 9.04 8.99
C ASP A 115 -15.04 7.83 8.11
N SER A 116 -14.04 7.29 7.41
CA SER A 116 -14.24 6.22 6.42
C SER A 116 -14.64 4.88 7.03
N LEU A 117 -14.25 4.61 8.28
CA LEU A 117 -14.57 3.36 8.97
C LEU A 117 -15.99 3.37 9.54
N THR A 118 -16.34 4.44 10.24
CA THR A 118 -17.56 4.52 11.06
C THR A 118 -18.70 5.28 10.38
N GLY A 119 -18.42 6.07 9.35
CA GLY A 119 -19.42 6.87 8.61
C GLY A 119 -20.01 8.04 9.39
N ILE A 120 -19.51 8.33 10.59
CA ILE A 120 -19.84 9.55 11.36
C ILE A 120 -18.90 10.70 10.96
N SER A 121 -19.06 11.88 11.56
CA SER A 121 -18.18 13.01 11.28
C SER A 121 -16.72 12.66 11.62
N ASN A 122 -15.77 13.18 10.83
CA ASN A 122 -14.36 13.12 11.21
C ASN A 122 -13.97 14.33 12.08
N ARG A 123 -12.77 14.28 12.66
CA ARG A 123 -12.20 15.36 13.48
C ARG A 123 -12.17 16.70 12.75
N ARG A 124 -11.81 16.75 11.47
CA ARG A 124 -11.73 18.02 10.72
C ARG A 124 -13.09 18.72 10.66
N ASN A 125 -14.13 17.97 10.34
CA ASN A 125 -15.48 18.51 10.31
C ASN A 125 -15.97 18.88 11.72
N PHE A 126 -15.63 18.09 12.74
CA PHE A 126 -15.88 18.45 14.14
C PHE A 126 -15.23 19.78 14.52
N ASP A 127 -13.96 20.01 14.21
CA ASP A 127 -13.25 21.26 14.55
C ASP A 127 -13.92 22.48 13.91
N SER A 128 -14.40 22.33 12.67
CA SER A 128 -15.18 23.37 11.97
C SER A 128 -16.52 23.65 12.66
N LEU A 129 -17.23 22.60 13.07
CA LEU A 129 -18.53 22.72 13.74
C LEU A 129 -18.38 23.25 15.17
N LEU A 130 -17.36 22.82 15.91
CA LEU A 130 -16.99 23.33 17.22
C LEU A 130 -16.78 24.84 17.19
N LYS A 131 -16.03 25.34 16.20
CA LYS A 131 -15.84 26.77 16.00
C LYS A 131 -17.18 27.48 15.88
N ARG A 132 -18.07 26.98 15.01
CA ARG A 132 -19.37 27.58 14.75
C ARG A 132 -20.26 27.61 16.01
N GLU A 133 -20.35 26.49 16.74
CA GLU A 133 -21.22 26.40 17.90
C GLU A 133 -20.66 27.18 19.11
N VAL A 134 -19.33 27.25 19.30
CA VAL A 134 -18.74 28.11 20.34
C VAL A 134 -19.01 29.59 20.04
N ASP A 135 -18.84 30.02 18.79
CA ASP A 135 -19.12 31.41 18.38
C ASP A 135 -20.62 31.75 18.58
N ARG A 136 -21.52 30.79 18.30
CA ARG A 136 -22.97 30.90 18.53
C ARG A 136 -23.29 30.97 20.03
N ALA A 137 -22.76 30.05 20.83
CA ALA A 137 -22.98 29.99 22.28
C ALA A 137 -22.53 31.29 22.96
N ARG A 138 -21.34 31.79 22.59
CA ARG A 138 -20.80 33.05 23.09
C ARG A 138 -21.69 34.24 22.72
N ARG A 139 -22.17 34.30 21.47
CA ARG A 139 -22.99 35.43 20.98
C ARG A 139 -24.35 35.51 21.66
N TYR A 140 -24.99 34.36 21.90
CA TYR A 140 -26.37 34.29 22.36
C TYR A 140 -26.51 33.88 23.84
N GLY A 141 -25.41 33.61 24.53
CA GLY A 141 -25.43 33.14 25.92
C GLY A 141 -26.06 31.75 26.06
N LEU A 142 -25.87 30.87 25.07
CA LEU A 142 -26.44 29.52 25.09
C LEU A 142 -25.49 28.56 25.79
N ASN A 143 -26.06 27.56 26.46
CA ASN A 143 -25.29 26.44 26.98
C ASN A 143 -24.70 25.63 25.82
N LEU A 144 -23.50 25.10 26.02
CA LEU A 144 -22.82 24.22 25.07
C LEU A 144 -21.95 23.27 25.87
N SER A 145 -22.12 21.97 25.66
CA SER A 145 -21.33 20.95 26.35
C SER A 145 -20.60 20.05 25.37
N CYS A 146 -19.43 19.57 25.76
CA CYS A 146 -18.59 18.65 25.00
C CYS A 146 -18.34 17.38 25.81
N LEU A 147 -18.52 16.24 25.17
CA LEU A 147 -18.25 14.92 25.71
C LEU A 147 -17.11 14.33 24.89
N MET A 148 -16.01 13.98 25.54
CA MET A 148 -14.96 13.15 24.96
C MET A 148 -15.08 11.75 25.57
N PHE A 149 -14.99 10.72 24.74
CA PHE A 149 -15.04 9.35 25.25
C PHE A 149 -14.14 8.41 24.48
N ASP A 150 -13.81 7.30 25.12
CA ASP A 150 -12.92 6.28 24.60
C ASP A 150 -13.36 4.89 25.08
N ILE A 151 -13.06 3.89 24.25
CA ILE A 151 -13.40 2.49 24.50
C ILE A 151 -12.43 1.88 25.50
N ASP A 152 -12.98 1.45 26.64
CA ASP A 152 -12.19 0.87 27.70
C ASP A 152 -11.49 -0.41 27.24
N PHE A 153 -10.17 -0.45 27.45
CA PHE A 153 -9.32 -1.58 27.10
C PHE A 153 -9.34 -1.96 25.61
N PHE A 154 -9.56 -1.00 24.70
CA PHE A 154 -9.62 -1.27 23.26
C PHE A 154 -8.39 -1.99 22.70
N LYS A 155 -7.19 -1.64 23.17
CA LYS A 155 -5.97 -2.38 22.83
C LYS A 155 -6.07 -3.88 23.15
N LYS A 156 -6.63 -4.25 24.30
CA LYS A 156 -6.83 -5.65 24.69
C LYS A 156 -7.84 -6.35 23.77
N VAL A 157 -8.87 -5.65 23.31
CA VAL A 157 -9.82 -6.16 22.32
C VAL A 157 -9.08 -6.49 21.01
N ASN A 158 -8.26 -5.57 20.51
CA ASN A 158 -7.44 -5.80 19.32
C ASN A 158 -6.45 -6.96 19.50
N ASP A 159 -5.77 -7.01 20.65
CA ASP A 159 -4.78 -8.05 20.94
C ASP A 159 -5.45 -9.45 21.07
N THR A 160 -6.71 -9.51 21.50
CA THR A 160 -7.44 -10.77 21.71
C THR A 160 -8.16 -11.25 20.45
N TYR A 161 -8.81 -10.35 19.71
CA TYR A 161 -9.72 -10.70 18.61
C TYR A 161 -9.25 -10.19 17.23
N GLY A 162 -8.13 -9.47 17.19
CA GLY A 162 -7.56 -8.89 15.97
C GLY A 162 -8.19 -7.55 15.58
N HIS A 163 -7.44 -6.77 14.79
CA HIS A 163 -7.85 -5.43 14.35
C HIS A 163 -9.16 -5.43 13.56
N LEU A 164 -9.44 -6.47 12.77
CA LEU A 164 -10.70 -6.58 12.04
C LEU A 164 -11.93 -6.62 12.95
N TYR A 165 -11.78 -7.20 14.15
CA TYR A 165 -12.84 -7.20 15.15
C TYR A 165 -12.92 -5.84 15.86
N GLY A 166 -11.79 -5.23 16.21
CA GLY A 166 -11.77 -3.87 16.76
C GLY A 166 -12.42 -2.83 15.84
N ASP A 167 -12.19 -2.95 14.53
CA ASP A 167 -12.87 -2.13 13.52
C ASP A 167 -14.40 -2.30 13.56
N GLU A 168 -14.89 -3.52 13.82
CA GLU A 168 -16.34 -3.74 13.98
C GLU A 168 -16.88 -3.11 15.26
N VAL A 169 -16.13 -3.19 16.35
CA VAL A 169 -16.49 -2.49 17.60
C VAL A 169 -16.64 -1.00 17.35
N LEU A 170 -15.71 -0.38 16.61
CA LEU A 170 -15.78 1.04 16.25
C LEU A 170 -17.01 1.35 15.38
N ARG A 171 -17.30 0.52 14.38
CA ARG A 171 -18.50 0.66 13.53
C ARG A 171 -19.78 0.57 14.35
N GLU A 172 -19.90 -0.43 15.21
CA GLU A 172 -21.10 -0.64 16.01
C GLU A 172 -21.33 0.49 17.01
N ILE A 173 -20.29 0.99 17.67
CA ILE A 173 -20.41 2.19 18.53
C ILE A 173 -20.89 3.39 17.73
N GLY A 174 -20.30 3.61 16.54
CA GLY A 174 -20.75 4.67 15.62
C GLY A 174 -22.24 4.57 15.28
N LYS A 175 -22.74 3.36 14.98
CA LYS A 175 -24.15 3.11 14.68
C LYS A 175 -25.06 3.32 15.89
N ILE A 176 -24.70 2.74 17.03
CA ILE A 176 -25.48 2.79 18.29
C ILE A 176 -25.66 4.23 18.72
N LEU A 177 -24.58 5.01 18.80
CA LEU A 177 -24.68 6.38 19.31
C LEU A 177 -25.39 7.31 18.34
N ARG A 178 -25.25 7.09 17.03
CA ARG A 178 -25.96 7.89 16.02
C ARG A 178 -27.49 7.75 16.14
N SER A 179 -28.01 6.60 16.59
CA SER A 179 -29.46 6.44 16.81
C SER A 179 -29.95 7.02 18.14
N GLU A 180 -29.05 7.25 19.10
CA GLU A 180 -29.40 7.77 20.44
C GLU A 180 -29.31 9.29 20.56
N LEU A 181 -28.54 9.93 19.67
CA LEU A 181 -28.29 11.37 19.64
C LEU A 181 -29.34 12.14 18.82
N ARG A 182 -29.54 13.41 19.15
CA ARG A 182 -30.48 14.31 18.47
C ARG A 182 -29.91 14.75 17.13
N GLY A 183 -30.77 15.19 16.22
CA GLY A 183 -30.33 15.65 14.89
C GLY A 183 -29.42 16.88 14.87
N HIS A 184 -29.35 17.66 15.95
CA HIS A 184 -28.46 18.81 16.10
C HIS A 184 -27.21 18.51 16.94
N ASP A 185 -27.12 17.33 17.56
CA ASP A 185 -25.92 16.90 18.26
C ASP A 185 -24.85 16.58 17.22
N ILE A 186 -23.60 16.97 17.48
CA ILE A 186 -22.50 16.72 16.55
C ILE A 186 -21.68 15.56 17.11
N PHE A 187 -21.66 14.45 16.38
CA PHE A 187 -20.93 13.25 16.77
C PHE A 187 -19.83 12.94 15.77
N ALA A 188 -18.59 12.82 16.26
CA ALA A 188 -17.42 12.59 15.44
C ALA A 188 -16.45 11.58 16.05
N ARG A 189 -15.68 10.92 15.19
CA ARG A 189 -14.48 10.18 15.59
C ARG A 189 -13.30 11.15 15.65
N TYR A 190 -12.69 11.26 16.82
CA TYR A 190 -11.63 12.23 17.08
C TYR A 190 -10.25 11.68 16.67
N GLY A 191 -10.00 10.38 16.90
CA GLY A 191 -8.82 9.67 16.44
C GLY A 191 -8.73 8.27 17.07
N GLY A 192 -8.24 7.26 16.33
CA GLY A 192 -8.14 5.90 16.88
C GLY A 192 -9.49 5.39 17.44
N GLU A 193 -9.53 5.08 18.73
CA GLU A 193 -10.71 4.68 19.51
C GLU A 193 -11.42 5.83 20.25
N GLU A 194 -10.98 7.06 20.03
CA GLU A 194 -11.50 8.26 20.67
C GLU A 194 -12.61 8.91 19.84
N PHE A 195 -13.65 9.35 20.52
CA PHE A 195 -14.84 9.94 19.95
C PHE A 195 -15.24 11.18 20.72
N VAL A 196 -15.92 12.10 20.03
CA VAL A 196 -16.35 13.36 20.60
C VAL A 196 -17.80 13.66 20.22
N ILE A 197 -18.55 14.20 21.18
CA ILE A 197 -19.93 14.65 21.00
C ILE A 197 -20.02 16.11 21.47
N LEU A 198 -20.50 17.00 20.60
CA LEU A 198 -20.87 18.36 20.97
C LEU A 198 -22.39 18.43 21.11
N LEU A 199 -22.86 18.96 22.25
CA LEU A 199 -24.27 19.12 22.60
C LEU A 199 -24.61 20.61 22.66
N PRO A 200 -25.10 21.21 21.56
CA PRO A 200 -25.64 22.57 21.59
C PRO A 200 -26.80 22.70 22.57
N GLU A 201 -26.94 23.87 23.18
CA GLU A 201 -28.07 24.23 24.05
C GLU A 201 -28.27 23.26 25.23
N THR A 202 -27.16 22.69 25.72
CA THR A 202 -27.15 21.65 26.76
C THR A 202 -26.15 22.01 27.86
N ASP A 203 -26.63 22.09 29.11
CA ASP A 203 -25.79 22.30 30.29
C ASP A 203 -25.10 21.02 30.76
N GLU A 204 -24.18 21.14 31.73
CA GLU A 204 -23.37 20.04 32.25
C GLU A 204 -24.19 18.90 32.86
N ASN A 205 -25.33 19.19 33.51
CA ASN A 205 -26.15 18.18 34.16
C ASN A 205 -26.92 17.37 33.10
N ALA A 206 -27.50 18.06 32.11
CA ALA A 206 -28.13 17.42 30.98
C ALA A 206 -27.11 16.62 30.14
N ALA A 207 -25.90 17.16 29.94
CA ALA A 207 -24.81 16.48 29.26
C ALA A 207 -24.38 15.20 29.98
N PHE A 208 -24.33 15.23 31.32
CA PHE A 208 -24.05 14.05 32.13
C PHE A 208 -25.12 12.96 31.98
N LEU A 209 -26.40 13.33 31.97
CA LEU A 209 -27.48 12.38 31.73
C LEU A 209 -27.40 11.75 30.33
N VAL A 210 -27.03 12.53 29.32
CA VAL A 210 -26.76 12.00 27.98
C VAL A 210 -25.58 11.02 28.03
N ALA A 211 -24.44 11.40 28.62
CA ALA A 211 -23.27 10.53 28.72
C ALA A 211 -23.60 9.19 29.42
N GLU A 212 -24.30 9.22 30.55
CA GLU A 212 -24.68 8.01 31.28
C GLU A 212 -25.65 7.12 30.47
N LYS A 213 -26.62 7.72 29.77
CA LYS A 213 -27.50 6.98 28.86
C LYS A 213 -26.68 6.26 27.79
N LEU A 214 -25.77 6.97 27.11
CA LEU A 214 -24.94 6.39 26.04
C LEU A 214 -24.03 5.29 26.58
N ARG A 215 -23.41 5.52 27.75
CA ARG A 215 -22.56 4.56 28.44
C ARG A 215 -23.31 3.26 28.73
N GLU A 216 -24.53 3.35 29.28
CA GLU A 216 -25.35 2.18 29.56
C GLU A 216 -25.76 1.43 28.29
N VAL A 217 -26.16 2.15 27.24
CA VAL A 217 -26.56 1.54 25.96
C VAL A 217 -25.39 0.76 25.35
N ILE A 218 -24.18 1.32 25.37
CA ILE A 218 -22.97 0.62 24.90
C ILE A 218 -22.68 -0.60 25.78
N ALA A 219 -22.66 -0.44 27.10
CA ALA A 219 -22.32 -1.51 28.04
C ALA A 219 -23.27 -2.72 27.95
N LYS A 220 -24.54 -2.49 27.60
CA LYS A 220 -25.58 -3.52 27.44
C LYS A 220 -25.58 -4.19 26.07
N ARG A 221 -24.82 -3.68 25.09
CA ARG A 221 -24.86 -4.16 23.71
C ARG A 221 -23.67 -5.03 23.39
N ASP A 222 -23.95 -6.23 22.92
CA ASP A 222 -22.94 -7.11 22.38
C ASP A 222 -22.55 -6.67 20.97
N VAL A 223 -21.24 -6.61 20.71
CA VAL A 223 -20.70 -6.55 19.36
C VAL A 223 -20.54 -7.99 18.88
N VAL A 224 -21.04 -8.27 17.68
CA VAL A 224 -21.01 -9.60 17.07
C VAL A 224 -20.35 -9.50 15.70
N LYS A 225 -19.34 -10.35 15.48
CA LYS A 225 -18.73 -10.52 14.17
C LYS A 225 -18.28 -11.97 14.00
N ASP A 226 -18.76 -12.61 12.94
CA ASP A 226 -18.55 -14.03 12.69
C ASP A 226 -18.99 -14.86 13.92
N GLU A 227 -18.09 -15.63 14.53
CA GLU A 227 -18.35 -16.42 15.75
C GLU A 227 -17.95 -15.70 17.04
N ILE A 228 -17.42 -14.48 16.96
CA ILE A 228 -16.95 -13.70 18.11
C ILE A 228 -18.08 -12.81 18.61
N LYS A 229 -18.31 -12.87 19.92
CA LYS A 229 -19.29 -12.04 20.63
C LYS A 229 -18.68 -11.48 21.92
N SER A 230 -18.66 -10.15 22.06
CA SER A 230 -18.18 -9.49 23.28
C SER A 230 -18.92 -8.18 23.55
N ASN A 231 -19.03 -7.81 24.82
CA ASN A 231 -19.40 -6.46 25.20
C ASN A 231 -18.14 -5.60 25.42
N VAL A 232 -18.28 -4.29 25.24
CA VAL A 232 -17.26 -3.29 25.60
C VAL A 232 -17.88 -2.24 26.49
N THR A 233 -17.05 -1.51 27.23
CA THR A 233 -17.47 -0.34 28.00
C THR A 233 -16.75 0.90 27.50
N VAL A 234 -17.27 2.07 27.84
CA VAL A 234 -16.68 3.35 27.49
C VAL A 234 -16.61 4.23 28.73
N SER A 235 -15.60 5.09 28.76
CA SER A 235 -15.47 6.15 29.76
C SER A 235 -15.72 7.50 29.10
N PHE A 236 -16.44 8.40 29.77
CA PHE A 236 -16.76 9.74 29.28
C PHE A 236 -16.12 10.81 30.16
N GLY A 237 -15.56 11.83 29.52
CA GLY A 237 -15.24 13.12 30.11
C GLY A 237 -16.15 14.20 29.55
N ILE A 238 -16.72 15.01 30.43
CA ILE A 238 -17.72 16.04 30.10
C ILE A 238 -17.15 17.40 30.47
N ALA A 239 -17.33 18.40 29.62
CA ALA A 239 -17.06 19.79 29.96
C ALA A 239 -18.15 20.70 29.39
N GLN A 240 -18.54 21.72 30.15
CA GLN A 240 -19.41 22.78 29.67
C GLN A 240 -18.57 23.99 29.25
N TYR A 241 -18.99 24.65 28.17
CA TYR A 241 -18.41 25.90 27.73
C TYR A 241 -18.71 27.01 28.72
N ASP A 242 -17.67 27.65 29.22
CA ASP A 242 -17.77 28.83 30.07
C ASP A 242 -17.02 29.99 29.41
N PRO A 243 -17.73 31.04 28.92
CA PRO A 243 -17.09 32.17 28.25
C PRO A 243 -16.22 33.03 29.19
N SER A 244 -16.37 32.89 30.52
CA SER A 244 -15.58 33.64 31.50
C SER A 244 -14.19 33.05 31.74
N THR A 245 -14.05 31.72 31.57
CA THR A 245 -12.79 30.99 31.80
C THR A 245 -12.16 30.45 30.51
N MET A 246 -12.94 30.27 29.44
CA MET A 246 -12.47 29.72 28.16
C MET A 246 -12.36 30.79 27.07
N THR A 247 -11.13 31.22 26.80
CA THR A 247 -10.79 32.19 25.74
C THR A 247 -10.64 31.53 24.37
N SER A 248 -10.19 30.28 24.32
CA SER A 248 -10.02 29.47 23.11
C SER A 248 -11.04 28.32 23.06
N ARG A 249 -11.57 28.03 21.86
CA ARG A 249 -12.51 26.92 21.64
C ARG A 249 -11.92 25.55 22.00
N ASN A 250 -10.60 25.39 21.86
CA ASN A 250 -9.92 24.14 22.16
C ASN A 250 -9.93 23.81 23.65
N GLN A 251 -10.06 24.82 24.52
CA GLN A 251 -10.11 24.61 25.98
C GLN A 251 -11.34 23.80 26.41
N LEU A 252 -12.44 23.87 25.65
CA LEU A 252 -13.61 23.03 25.90
C LEU A 252 -13.28 21.54 25.66
N VAL A 253 -12.59 21.25 24.56
CA VAL A 253 -12.18 19.88 24.21
C VAL A 253 -11.12 19.38 25.21
N GLU A 254 -10.11 20.20 25.52
CA GLU A 254 -9.08 19.89 26.51
C GLU A 254 -9.66 19.64 27.92
N ALA A 255 -10.68 20.40 28.32
CA ALA A 255 -11.38 20.17 29.58
C ALA A 255 -12.12 18.81 29.59
N SER A 256 -12.82 18.48 28.50
CA SER A 256 -13.48 17.17 28.36
C SER A 256 -12.47 16.02 28.34
N ASP A 257 -11.31 16.19 27.72
CA ASP A 257 -10.23 15.20 27.70
C ASP A 257 -9.62 14.97 29.09
N LYS A 258 -9.39 16.03 29.87
CA LYS A 258 -8.94 15.92 31.26
C LYS A 258 -9.95 15.14 32.12
N ALA A 259 -11.24 15.38 31.95
CA ALA A 259 -12.27 14.63 32.64
C ALA A 259 -12.31 13.15 32.19
N LEU A 260 -12.06 12.86 30.91
CA LEU A 260 -11.98 11.50 30.39
C LEU A 260 -10.79 10.75 30.99
N TYR A 261 -9.64 11.42 31.09
CA TYR A 261 -8.47 10.88 31.77
C TYR A 261 -8.79 10.49 33.22
N GLU A 262 -9.49 11.37 33.96
CA GLU A 262 -9.93 11.07 35.32
C GLU A 262 -10.91 9.89 35.39
N ALA A 263 -11.87 9.79 34.46
CA ALA A 263 -12.76 8.64 34.35
C ALA A 263 -11.98 7.33 34.16
N LYS A 264 -10.99 7.32 33.27
CA LYS A 264 -10.11 6.16 33.02
C LYS A 264 -9.27 5.80 34.24
N ARG A 265 -8.68 6.80 34.91
CA ARG A 265 -7.80 6.62 36.07
C ARG A 265 -8.55 6.09 37.29
N THR A 266 -9.80 6.50 37.47
CA THR A 266 -10.55 6.21 38.70
C THR A 266 -11.42 4.96 38.61
N GLY A 267 -11.39 4.19 37.51
CA GLY A 267 -12.07 2.89 37.43
C GLY A 267 -12.76 2.55 36.11
N ARG A 268 -12.73 3.45 35.12
CA ARG A 268 -13.37 3.28 33.80
C ARG A 268 -14.89 3.07 33.89
N ASN A 269 -15.54 2.82 32.75
CA ASN A 269 -16.99 2.60 32.63
C ASN A 269 -17.81 3.62 33.44
N LYS A 270 -17.48 4.90 33.29
CA LYS A 270 -18.15 6.00 33.99
C LYS A 270 -18.03 7.32 33.24
N SER A 271 -18.86 8.27 33.65
CA SER A 271 -18.79 9.65 33.20
C SER A 271 -18.24 10.56 34.31
N VAL A 272 -17.36 11.49 33.95
CA VAL A 272 -16.81 12.51 34.88
C VAL A 272 -17.02 13.88 34.27
N ILE A 273 -17.48 14.83 35.10
CA ILE A 273 -17.60 16.24 34.72
C ILE A 273 -16.33 16.97 35.11
N PHE A 274 -15.76 17.74 34.18
CA PHE A 274 -14.64 18.62 34.42
C PHE A 274 -15.04 19.72 35.41
N LYS A 275 -14.29 19.83 36.51
CA LYS A 275 -14.44 20.94 37.45
C LYS A 275 -13.27 21.89 37.28
N SER A 276 -13.56 23.15 36.94
CA SER A 276 -12.56 24.20 36.92
C SER A 276 -12.20 24.60 38.36
N GLY A 277 -11.23 23.93 38.99
CA GLY A 277 -10.72 24.37 40.30
C GLY A 277 -10.21 23.31 41.29
N GLU A 278 -9.63 22.20 40.84
CA GLU A 278 -8.77 21.35 41.70
C GLU A 278 -7.33 21.34 41.18
#